data_AF-B1P1D4-F1
#
_entry.id   AF-B1P1D4-F1
#
_cell.length_a   1.000
_cell.length_b   1.000
_cell.length_c   1.000
_cell.angle_alpha   90.00
_cell.angle_beta   90.00
_cell.angle_gamma   90.00
#
_symmetry.space_group_name_H-M   'P 1'
#
loop_
_entity.id
_entity.type
_entity.pdbx_description
1 polymer ?
#
loop_
_entity_poly.entity_id
_entity_poly.type
_entity_poly.pdbx_seq_one_letter_code
_entity_poly.pdbx_strand_id
1 'polypeptide(L)' 'MKTSVLLFMLGLTFLFDGLAAINLQEGERTCYDIGELCSSDKPCCSGYYCSPRWGWCIYSTRGGR' A
#
# COMPACT_ATOMS: atom_id res chain seq x y z
N MET A 1 21.39 32.72 -18.10
CA MET A 1 20.20 31.91 -18.46
C MET A 1 20.44 30.39 -18.49
N LYS A 2 21.55 29.89 -19.07
CA LYS A 2 21.83 28.44 -19.19
C LYS A 2 21.85 27.69 -17.85
N THR A 3 22.47 28.28 -16.82
CA THR A 3 22.52 27.69 -15.46
C THR A 3 21.15 27.60 -14.80
N SER A 4 20.29 28.61 -15.02
CA SER A 4 18.92 28.60 -14.49
C SER A 4 18.11 27.44 -15.08
N VAL A 5 18.23 27.18 -16.38
CA VAL A 5 17.52 26.07 -17.04
C VAL A 5 17.98 24.72 -16.46
N LEU A 6 19.27 24.55 -16.20
CA LEU A 6 19.80 23.30 -15.62
C LEU A 6 19.23 23.02 -14.21
N LEU A 7 19.08 24.06 -13.38
CA LEU A 7 18.51 23.92 -12.04
C LEU A 7 17.02 23.53 -12.09
N PHE A 8 16.25 24.10 -13.04
CA PHE A 8 14.86 23.73 -13.23
C PHE A 8 14.71 22.27 -13.64
N MET A 9 15.53 21.78 -14.59
CA MET A 9 15.45 20.38 -15.03
C MET A 9 15.78 19.40 -13.90
N LEU A 10 16.82 19.69 -13.09
CA LEU A 10 17.16 18.89 -11.91
C LEU A 10 15.99 18.82 -10.91
N GLY A 11 15.38 19.98 -10.61
CA GLY A 11 14.23 20.04 -9.68
C GLY A 11 13.02 19.25 -10.17
N LEU A 12 12.73 19.28 -11.48
CA LEU A 12 11.64 18.50 -12.09
C LEU A 12 11.90 16.99 -12.00
N THR A 13 13.14 16.53 -12.20
CA THR A 13 13.49 15.11 -12.02
C THR A 13 13.26 14.67 -10.57
N PHE A 14 13.77 15.43 -9.59
CA PHE A 14 13.52 15.15 -8.16
C PHE A 14 12.03 15.14 -7.79
N LEU A 15 11.22 16.04 -8.37
CA LEU A 15 9.77 16.06 -8.18
C LEU A 15 9.10 14.82 -8.78
N PHE A 16 9.53 14.35 -9.95
CA PHE A 16 8.96 13.16 -10.59
C PHE A 16 9.30 11.88 -9.82
N ASP A 17 10.54 11.71 -9.37
CA ASP A 17 10.96 10.60 -8.52
C ASP A 17 10.20 10.60 -7.18
N GLY A 18 10.02 11.79 -6.59
CA GLY A 18 9.19 11.96 -5.39
C GLY A 18 7.72 11.60 -5.63
N LEU A 19 7.13 12.04 -6.76
CA LEU A 19 5.75 11.69 -7.12
C LEU A 19 5.58 10.19 -7.35
N ALA A 20 6.55 9.52 -7.97
CA ALA A 20 6.48 8.08 -8.20
C ALA A 20 6.44 7.30 -6.88
N ALA A 21 7.19 7.74 -5.87
CA ALA A 21 7.16 7.16 -4.53
C ALA A 21 5.82 7.41 -3.81
N ILE A 22 5.19 8.57 -4.01
CA ILE A 22 3.90 8.92 -3.39
C ILE A 22 2.73 8.20 -4.07
N ASN A 23 2.70 8.16 -5.41
CA ASN A 23 1.58 7.56 -6.16
C ASN A 23 1.49 6.03 -5.98
N LEU A 24 2.58 5.35 -5.62
CA LEU A 24 2.55 3.90 -5.38
C LEU A 24 1.84 3.51 -4.08
N GLN A 25 1.59 4.45 -3.15
CA GLN A 25 0.94 4.13 -1.88
C GLN A 25 -0.60 4.15 -1.97
N GLU A 26 -1.17 4.83 -2.96
CA GLU A 26 -2.63 4.93 -3.14
C GLU A 26 -3.22 3.74 -3.94
N GLY A 27 -2.36 2.88 -4.50
CA GLY A 27 -2.73 1.71 -5.29
C GLY A 27 -3.25 0.54 -4.46
N GLU A 28 -4.29 0.79 -3.67
CA GLU A 28 -5.43 -0.09 -3.37
C GLU A 28 -5.19 -1.62 -3.48
N ARG A 29 -4.39 -2.19 -2.58
CA ARG A 29 -4.75 -3.54 -2.11
C ARG A 29 -6.02 -3.38 -1.29
N THR A 30 -7.17 -3.59 -1.92
CA THR A 30 -8.49 -3.59 -1.24
C THR A 30 -8.55 -4.61 -0.10
N CYS A 31 -7.68 -5.62 -0.14
CA CYS A 31 -7.64 -6.66 0.86
C CYS A 31 -6.22 -7.01 1.31
N TYR A 32 -6.12 -7.45 2.57
CA TYR A 32 -4.88 -7.77 3.25
C TYR A 32 -4.67 -9.29 3.39
N ASP A 33 -3.43 -9.74 3.21
CA ASP A 33 -3.01 -11.14 3.30
C ASP A 33 -2.64 -11.53 4.75
N ILE A 34 -2.32 -12.80 4.98
CA ILE A 34 -2.01 -13.35 6.30
C ILE A 34 -0.89 -12.57 7.00
N GLY A 35 -1.11 -12.26 8.27
CA GLY A 35 -0.16 -11.53 9.10
C GLY A 35 -0.18 -10.02 8.89
N GLU A 36 -0.88 -9.52 7.88
CA GLU A 36 -1.08 -8.09 7.72
C GLU A 36 -2.17 -7.57 8.69
N LEU A 37 -1.98 -6.34 9.16
CA LEU A 37 -2.87 -5.69 10.12
C LEU A 37 -4.22 -5.37 9.47
N CYS A 38 -5.29 -5.89 10.04
CA CYS A 38 -6.65 -5.75 9.53
C CYS A 38 -7.52 -4.92 10.47
N SER A 39 -8.52 -4.27 9.89
CA SER A 39 -9.49 -3.43 10.60
C SER A 39 -10.77 -3.32 9.75
N SER A 40 -11.79 -2.63 10.24
CA SER A 40 -13.04 -2.41 9.48
C SER A 40 -12.80 -1.77 8.11
N ASP A 41 -11.78 -0.90 8.00
CA ASP A 41 -11.40 -0.23 6.74
C ASP A 41 -10.36 -1.02 5.93
N LYS A 42 -9.81 -2.09 6.51
CA LYS A 42 -8.73 -2.92 5.94
C LYS A 42 -9.14 -4.39 5.99
N PRO A 43 -10.04 -4.83 5.11
CA PRO A 43 -10.55 -6.19 5.14
C PRO A 43 -9.47 -7.19 4.71
N CYS A 44 -9.56 -8.42 5.19
CA CYS A 44 -8.68 -9.50 4.73
C CYS A 44 -9.14 -10.02 3.36
N CYS A 45 -8.21 -10.57 2.59
CA CYS A 45 -8.55 -11.23 1.32
C CYS A 45 -9.42 -12.46 1.55
N SER A 46 -10.16 -12.86 0.51
CA SER A 46 -11.04 -14.03 0.53
C SER A 46 -10.28 -15.27 1.01
N GLY A 47 -10.87 -16.03 1.93
CA GLY A 47 -10.24 -17.19 2.59
C GLY A 47 -9.58 -16.88 3.94
N TYR A 48 -9.41 -15.60 4.28
CA TYR A 48 -8.88 -15.14 5.56
C TYR A 48 -9.94 -14.38 6.36
N TYR A 49 -9.74 -14.29 7.67
CA TYR A 49 -10.53 -13.42 8.53
C TYR A 49 -9.64 -12.60 9.45
N CYS A 50 -10.12 -11.43 9.83
CA CYS A 50 -9.42 -10.57 10.77
C CYS A 50 -9.53 -11.15 12.18
N SER A 51 -8.40 -11.52 12.79
CA SER A 51 -8.43 -12.07 14.14
C SER A 51 -8.79 -10.97 15.15
N PRO A 52 -9.91 -11.08 15.89
CA PRO A 52 -10.26 -10.06 16.90
C PRO A 52 -9.28 -10.05 18.08
N ARG A 53 -8.50 -11.13 18.26
CA ARG A 53 -7.52 -11.25 19.34
C ARG A 53 -6.21 -10.55 19.02
N TRP A 54 -5.82 -10.54 17.75
CA TRP A 54 -4.49 -10.09 17.34
C TRP A 54 -4.49 -8.91 16.38
N GLY A 55 -5.62 -8.64 15.70
CA GLY A 55 -5.74 -7.55 14.74
C GLY A 55 -5.06 -7.81 13.40
N TRP A 56 -4.74 -9.07 13.06
CA TRP A 56 -4.17 -9.44 11.76
C TRP A 56 -4.95 -10.55 11.07
N CYS A 57 -4.82 -10.61 9.74
CA CYS A 57 -5.47 -11.61 8.92
C CYS A 57 -4.89 -13.01 9.17
N ILE A 58 -5.77 -13.99 9.34
CA ILE A 58 -5.40 -15.40 9.55
C ILE A 58 -6.29 -16.31 8.71
N TYR A 59 -5.83 -17.56 8.49
CA TYR A 59 -6.62 -18.58 7.80
C TYR A 59 -8.00 -18.73 8.42
N SER A 60 -9.04 -18.61 7.58
CA SER A 60 -10.38 -19.02 7.99
C SER A 60 -10.44 -20.54 8.01
N THR A 61 -10.73 -21.14 9.17
CA THR A 61 -10.99 -22.58 9.28
C THR A 61 -12.30 -23.01 8.61
N ARG A 62 -13.03 -22.06 7.99
CA ARG A 62 -14.33 -22.28 7.36
C ARG A 62 -14.26 -22.60 5.86
N GLY A 63 -13.08 -22.54 5.24
CA GLY A 63 -12.86 -22.87 3.82
C GLY A 63 -12.50 -24.32 3.54
N GLY A 64 -12.51 -25.21 4.54
CA GLY A 64 -12.18 -26.63 4.39
C GLY A 64 -13.37 -27.54 4.60
N ARG A 65 -14.36 -27.52 3.70
CA ARG A 65 -15.20 -28.69 3.43
C ARG A 65 -15.93 -28.58 2.09
#